data_AF-A0A392RLI3-F1
#
_entry.id   AF-A0A392RLI3-F1
#
_cell.length_a   1.000
_cell.length_b   1.000
_cell.length_c   1.000
_cell.angle_alpha   90.00
_cell.angle_beta   90.00
_cell.angle_gamma   90.00
#
_symmetry.space_group_name_H-M   'P 1'
#
loop_
_entity.id
_entity.type
_entity.pdbx_description
1 polymer ?
#
loop_
_entity_poly.entity_id
_entity_poly.type
_entity_poly.pdbx_seq_one_letter_code
_entity_poly.pdbx_strand_id
1 'polypeptide(L)'
;PGRDSEKRLERFMSHKPTLFTGGYNPEGAIKWIEELEIIFEAMGCTEENKTTLGVYVLREEANVWWKNVKLRIGAEGVAIVWEIFKREFLRKYFPADIKNKKVIEFMELKQGNLSVAEYSVKFEALCVFSP
;
A
#
# COMPACT_ATOMS: atom_id res chain seq x y z
N PRO A 1 -3.67 4.87 28.10
CA PRO A 1 -3.42 5.22 26.68
C PRO A 1 -2.06 4.73 26.15
N GLY A 2 -0.92 5.09 26.78
CA GLY A 2 0.42 4.79 26.25
C GLY A 2 0.78 3.29 26.19
N ARG A 3 0.44 2.53 27.23
CA ARG A 3 0.78 1.09 27.34
C ARG A 3 0.10 0.23 26.26
N ASP A 4 -1.10 0.59 25.83
CA ASP A 4 -1.85 -0.15 24.81
C ASP A 4 -1.32 0.16 23.40
N SER A 5 -0.86 1.39 23.16
CA SER A 5 -0.20 1.77 21.91
C SER A 5 1.15 1.08 21.76
N GLU A 6 1.94 0.98 22.83
CA GLU A 6 3.24 0.29 22.83
C GLU A 6 3.07 -1.20 22.54
N LYS A 7 2.19 -1.90 23.26
CA LYS A 7 1.87 -3.31 22.99
C LYS A 7 1.39 -3.56 21.56
N ARG A 8 0.62 -2.62 20.99
CA ARG A 8 0.16 -2.71 19.60
C ARG A 8 1.32 -2.60 18.62
N LEU A 9 2.24 -1.66 18.86
CA LEU A 9 3.44 -1.51 18.05
C LEU A 9 4.35 -2.74 18.17
N GLU A 10 4.57 -3.26 19.37
CA GLU A 10 5.34 -4.50 19.59
C GLU A 10 4.73 -5.68 18.82
N ARG A 11 3.41 -5.88 18.92
CA ARG A 11 2.69 -6.91 18.17
C ARG A 11 2.85 -6.70 16.67
N PHE A 12 2.68 -5.48 16.16
CA PHE A 12 2.90 -5.16 14.75
C PHE A 12 4.32 -5.52 14.31
N MET A 13 5.34 -5.11 15.05
CA MET A 13 6.74 -5.40 14.73
C MET A 13 7.06 -6.90 14.82
N SER A 14 6.35 -7.67 15.65
CA SER A 14 6.51 -9.12 15.72
C SER A 14 6.14 -9.85 14.42
N HIS A 15 5.26 -9.25 13.60
CA HIS A 15 4.92 -9.74 12.26
C HIS A 15 5.97 -9.37 11.19
N LYS A 16 7.03 -8.62 11.57
CA LYS A 16 8.12 -8.19 10.69
C LYS A 16 7.63 -7.45 9.45
N PRO A 17 6.88 -6.34 9.62
CA PRO A 17 6.39 -5.55 8.50
C PRO A 17 7.56 -5.05 7.65
N THR A 18 7.38 -5.07 6.34
CA THR A 18 8.38 -4.57 5.40
C THR A 18 8.49 -3.05 5.48
N LEU A 19 9.73 -2.55 5.40
CA LEU A 19 10.00 -1.12 5.37
C LEU A 19 9.83 -0.59 3.94
N PHE A 20 9.31 0.62 3.81
CA PHE A 20 9.20 1.29 2.50
C PHE A 20 10.03 2.57 2.50
N THR A 21 11.08 2.60 1.69
CA THR A 21 12.02 3.72 1.58
C THR A 21 11.62 4.74 0.51
N GLY A 22 10.72 4.36 -0.40
CA GLY A 22 10.29 5.19 -1.53
C GLY A 22 10.92 4.77 -2.85
N GLY A 23 11.12 5.75 -3.75
CA GLY A 23 11.66 5.52 -5.09
C GLY A 23 10.64 5.08 -6.14
N TYR A 24 11.11 4.79 -7.35
CA TYR A 24 10.26 4.40 -8.47
C TYR A 24 10.15 2.87 -8.56
N ASN A 25 9.21 2.30 -7.79
CA ASN A 25 8.88 0.88 -7.81
C ASN A 25 7.36 0.68 -7.63
N PRO A 26 6.56 0.86 -8.69
CA PRO A 26 5.09 0.83 -8.59
C PRO A 26 4.54 -0.52 -8.10
N GLU A 27 5.07 -1.64 -8.60
CA GLU A 27 4.70 -2.99 -8.16
C GLU A 27 5.06 -3.22 -6.69
N GLY A 28 6.25 -2.78 -6.27
CA GLY A 28 6.66 -2.86 -4.87
C GLY A 28 5.78 -2.01 -3.94
N ALA A 29 5.26 -0.87 -4.42
CA ALA A 29 4.35 -0.04 -3.65
C ALA A 29 3.00 -0.72 -3.41
N ILE A 30 2.42 -1.37 -4.43
CA ILE A 30 1.18 -2.14 -4.29
C ILE A 30 1.38 -3.28 -3.31
N LYS A 31 2.42 -4.10 -3.54
CA LYS A 31 2.73 -5.25 -2.69
C LYS A 31 2.95 -4.85 -1.23
N TRP A 32 3.60 -3.71 -0.99
CA TRP A 32 3.81 -3.20 0.35
C TRP A 32 2.50 -2.85 1.08
N ILE A 33 1.52 -2.26 0.39
CA ILE A 33 0.19 -2.02 0.97
C ILE A 33 -0.50 -3.34 1.29
N GLU A 34 -0.51 -4.30 0.35
CA GLU A 34 -1.13 -5.61 0.54
C GLU A 34 -0.54 -6.36 1.75
N GLU A 35 0.79 -6.38 1.89
CA GLU A 35 1.48 -6.98 3.04
C GLU A 35 1.05 -6.35 4.37
N LEU A 36 0.92 -5.02 4.42
CA LEU A 36 0.44 -4.34 5.62
C LEU A 36 -1.02 -4.62 5.92
N GLU A 37 -1.88 -4.71 4.90
CA GLU A 37 -3.30 -5.01 5.08
C GLU A 37 -3.52 -6.41 5.65
N ILE A 38 -2.74 -7.40 5.21
CA ILE A 38 -2.74 -8.76 5.78
C ILE A 38 -2.37 -8.73 7.27
N ILE A 39 -1.33 -7.97 7.65
CA ILE A 39 -0.92 -7.84 9.06
C ILE A 39 -2.02 -7.14 9.86
N PHE A 40 -2.61 -6.07 9.34
CA PHE A 40 -3.66 -5.32 10.03
C PHE A 40 -4.92 -6.16 10.26
N GLU A 41 -5.29 -6.99 9.29
CA GLU A 41 -6.39 -7.95 9.41
C GLU A 41 -6.09 -8.99 10.49
N ALA A 42 -4.93 -9.64 10.44
CA ALA A 42 -4.51 -10.62 11.45
C ALA A 42 -4.43 -10.03 12.87
N MET A 43 -4.15 -8.74 12.98
CA MET A 43 -4.10 -8.02 14.26
C MET A 43 -5.47 -7.52 14.76
N GLY A 44 -6.48 -7.41 13.89
CA GLY A 44 -7.75 -6.74 14.18
C GLY A 44 -7.58 -5.23 14.40
N CYS A 45 -6.75 -4.57 13.60
CA CYS A 45 -6.48 -3.13 13.73
C CYS A 45 -7.68 -2.26 13.33
N THR A 46 -7.99 -1.24 14.14
CA THR A 46 -8.93 -0.18 13.75
C THR A 46 -8.30 0.76 12.71
N GLU A 47 -9.12 1.44 11.91
CA GLU A 47 -8.67 2.36 10.85
C GLU A 47 -7.69 3.43 11.33
N GLU A 48 -7.90 3.97 12.53
CA GLU A 48 -7.01 4.98 13.14
C GLU A 48 -5.61 4.42 13.46
N ASN A 49 -5.57 3.15 13.88
CA ASN A 49 -4.33 2.47 14.23
C ASN A 49 -3.54 2.04 12.99
N LYS A 50 -4.24 1.64 11.91
CA LYS A 50 -3.61 1.27 10.64
C LYS A 50 -2.70 2.37 10.11
N THR A 51 -3.17 3.63 10.05
CA THR A 51 -2.34 4.75 9.62
C THR A 51 -1.11 4.94 10.50
N THR A 52 -1.28 4.90 11.82
CA THR A 52 -0.15 5.07 12.75
C THR A 52 0.93 4.01 12.54
N LEU A 53 0.53 2.74 12.40
CA LEU A 53 1.45 1.62 12.20
C LEU A 53 2.06 1.60 10.80
N GLY A 54 1.28 1.86 9.75
CA GLY A 54 1.78 1.91 8.37
C GLY A 54 2.76 3.05 8.15
N VAL A 55 2.51 4.22 8.75
CA VAL A 55 3.46 5.34 8.72
C VAL A 55 4.73 5.03 9.50
N TYR A 56 4.64 4.24 10.58
CA TYR A 56 5.79 3.86 11.39
C TYR A 56 6.86 3.10 10.60
N VAL A 57 6.50 2.39 9.52
CA VAL A 57 7.43 1.62 8.69
C VAL A 57 7.89 2.34 7.41
N LEU A 58 7.51 3.60 7.23
CA LEU A 58 8.10 4.46 6.21
C LEU A 58 9.51 4.89 6.59
N ARG A 59 10.43 4.88 5.62
CA ARG A 59 11.83 5.29 5.78
C ARG A 59 12.20 6.29 4.69
N GLU A 60 13.31 6.99 4.91
CA GLU A 60 13.96 7.82 3.89
C GLU A 60 13.00 8.76 3.13
N GLU A 61 12.97 8.70 1.79
CA GLU A 61 12.16 9.55 0.93
C GLU A 61 10.68 9.45 1.25
N ALA A 62 10.17 8.24 1.50
CA ALA A 62 8.77 8.03 1.80
C ALA A 62 8.34 8.68 3.13
N ASN A 63 9.19 8.65 4.15
CA ASN A 63 8.90 9.32 5.41
C ASN A 63 8.87 10.86 5.23
N VAL A 64 9.82 11.41 4.47
CA VAL A 64 9.84 12.86 4.17
C VAL A 64 8.61 13.27 3.37
N TRP A 65 8.26 12.49 2.34
CA TRP A 65 7.07 12.70 1.53
C TRP A 65 5.80 12.71 2.40
N TRP A 66 5.62 11.71 3.28
CA TRP A 66 4.43 11.60 4.09
C TRP A 66 4.27 12.77 5.07
N LYS A 67 5.37 13.25 5.69
CA LYS A 67 5.34 14.45 6.55
C LYS A 67 4.80 15.66 5.79
N ASN A 68 5.22 15.86 4.54
CA ASN A 68 4.75 16.97 3.70
C ASN A 68 3.29 16.79 3.28
N VAL A 69 2.86 15.57 2.95
CA VAL A 69 1.45 15.29 2.65
C VAL A 69 0.58 15.60 3.86
N LYS A 70 0.97 15.12 5.04
CA LYS A 70 0.25 15.31 6.30
C LYS A 70 0.02 16.79 6.62
N LEU A 71 0.99 17.66 6.35
CA LEU A 71 0.84 19.12 6.51
C LEU A 71 -0.18 19.73 5.54
N ARG A 72 -0.34 19.16 4.34
CA ARG A 72 -1.31 19.64 3.34
C ARG A 72 -2.72 19.16 3.58
N ILE A 73 -2.88 17.91 4.02
CA ILE A 73 -4.21 17.27 4.16
C ILE A 73 -4.75 17.31 5.59
N GLY A 74 -3.89 17.55 6.58
CA GLY A 74 -4.30 17.65 7.97
C GLY A 74 -4.76 19.07 8.31
N ALA A 75 -6.06 19.23 8.59
CA ALA A 75 -6.49 20.29 9.50
C ALA A 75 -6.11 19.88 10.93
N GLU A 76 -5.71 20.83 11.78
CA GLU A 76 -5.38 20.54 13.18
C GLU A 76 -6.49 19.69 13.84
N GLY A 77 -6.09 18.54 14.40
CA GLY A 77 -6.98 17.66 15.16
C GLY A 77 -7.73 16.57 14.39
N VAL A 78 -7.68 16.54 13.04
CA VAL A 78 -8.36 15.47 12.27
C VAL A 78 -7.43 14.28 12.03
N ALA A 79 -7.82 13.10 12.50
CA ALA A 79 -7.10 11.86 12.25
C ALA A 79 -7.18 11.47 10.76
N ILE A 80 -6.04 11.20 10.14
CA ILE A 80 -5.98 10.70 8.76
C ILE A 80 -6.23 9.19 8.80
N VAL A 81 -7.38 8.76 8.30
CA VAL A 81 -7.73 7.34 8.19
C VAL A 81 -6.91 6.63 7.10
N TRP A 82 -6.80 5.31 7.21
CA TRP A 82 -5.92 4.49 6.36
C TRP A 82 -6.23 4.62 4.87
N GLU A 83 -7.50 4.69 4.49
CA GLU A 83 -7.92 4.89 3.10
C GLU A 83 -7.39 6.20 2.48
N ILE A 84 -7.30 7.27 3.27
CA ILE A 84 -6.71 8.53 2.81
C ILE A 84 -5.20 8.37 2.59
N PHE A 85 -4.52 7.67 3.52
CA PHE A 85 -3.11 7.34 3.35
C PHE A 85 -2.87 6.53 2.07
N LYS A 86 -3.60 5.43 1.87
CA LYS A 86 -3.48 4.57 0.67
C LYS A 86 -3.68 5.36 -0.61
N ARG A 87 -4.69 6.24 -0.67
CA ARG A 87 -4.95 7.07 -1.84
C ARG A 87 -3.77 8.00 -2.15
N GLU A 88 -3.25 8.71 -1.17
CA GLU A 88 -2.10 9.60 -1.38
C GLU A 88 -0.83 8.82 -1.74
N PHE A 89 -0.62 7.67 -1.09
CA PHE A 89 0.50 6.78 -1.34
C PHE A 89 0.50 6.23 -2.76
N LEU A 90 -0.61 5.65 -3.20
CA LEU A 90 -0.75 5.12 -4.55
C LEU A 90 -0.69 6.22 -5.60
N ARG A 91 -1.22 7.42 -5.32
CA ARG A 91 -1.07 8.58 -6.23
C ARG A 91 0.40 8.97 -6.45
N LYS A 92 1.26 8.79 -5.44
CA LYS A 92 2.70 9.11 -5.50
C LYS A 92 3.52 7.98 -6.13
N TYR A 93 3.28 6.74 -5.73
CA TYR A 93 4.15 5.61 -6.06
C TYR A 93 3.58 4.69 -7.16
N PHE A 94 2.30 4.81 -7.48
CA PHE A 94 1.62 4.10 -8.57
C PHE A 94 0.87 5.10 -9.47
N PRO A 95 1.60 5.94 -10.23
CA PRO A 95 1.01 7.04 -10.99
C PRO A 95 0.11 6.56 -12.15
N ALA A 96 -0.74 7.46 -12.63
CA ALA A 96 -1.81 7.13 -13.59
C ALA A 96 -1.28 6.55 -14.91
N ASP A 97 -0.10 6.97 -15.37
CA ASP A 97 0.52 6.42 -16.58
C ASP A 97 0.89 4.95 -16.41
N ILE A 98 1.32 4.53 -15.21
CA ILE A 98 1.60 3.13 -14.89
C ILE A 98 0.30 2.34 -14.76
N LYS A 99 -0.71 2.91 -14.09
CA LYS A 99 -2.04 2.29 -14.05
C LYS A 99 -2.60 2.06 -15.45
N ASN A 100 -2.50 3.06 -16.33
CA ASN A 100 -2.96 2.96 -17.71
C ASN A 100 -2.19 1.90 -18.51
N LYS A 101 -0.87 1.77 -18.29
CA LYS A 101 -0.09 0.68 -18.90
C LYS A 101 -0.60 -0.69 -18.47
N LYS A 102 -0.93 -0.89 -17.19
CA LYS A 102 -1.52 -2.14 -16.70
C LYS A 102 -2.91 -2.41 -17.28
N VAL A 103 -3.74 -1.38 -17.46
CA VAL A 103 -5.05 -1.50 -18.15
C VAL A 103 -4.85 -1.97 -19.59
N ILE A 104 -3.92 -1.36 -20.33
CA ILE A 104 -3.61 -1.76 -21.71
C ILE A 104 -3.08 -3.20 -21.74
N GLU A 105 -2.14 -3.54 -20.84
CA GLU A 105 -1.61 -4.90 -20.72
C GLU A 105 -2.72 -5.94 -20.46
N PHE A 106 -3.71 -5.60 -19.63
CA PHE A 106 -4.88 -6.45 -19.38
C PHE A 106 -5.78 -6.56 -20.62
N MET A 107 -6.10 -5.45 -21.29
CA MET A 107 -6.93 -5.45 -22.50
C MET A 107 -6.32 -6.25 -23.65
N GLU A 108 -4.99 -6.23 -23.76
CA GLU A 108 -4.24 -6.95 -24.78
C GLU A 108 -3.90 -8.39 -24.37
N LEU A 109 -4.22 -8.80 -23.13
CA LEU A 109 -3.89 -10.10 -22.58
C LEU A 109 -4.63 -11.21 -23.35
N LYS A 110 -3.88 -11.96 -24.16
CA LYS A 110 -4.33 -13.16 -24.86
C LYS A 110 -3.50 -14.34 -24.40
N GLN A 111 -4.10 -15.53 -24.37
CA GLN A 111 -3.36 -16.75 -24.01
C GLN A 111 -2.17 -16.97 -24.96
N GLY A 112 -2.39 -16.87 -26.28
CA GLY A 112 -1.32 -17.03 -27.28
C GLY A 112 -0.58 -18.36 -27.10
N ASN A 113 0.73 -18.28 -26.88
CA ASN A 113 1.60 -19.44 -26.64
C ASN A 113 1.76 -19.81 -25.15
N LEU A 114 1.11 -19.08 -24.23
CA LEU A 114 1.15 -19.39 -22.81
C LEU A 114 0.34 -20.66 -22.53
N SER A 115 0.83 -21.46 -21.58
CA SER A 115 -0.01 -22.48 -20.96
C SER A 115 -1.21 -21.85 -20.26
N VAL A 116 -2.27 -22.64 -20.04
CA VAL A 116 -3.46 -22.17 -19.31
C VAL A 116 -3.08 -21.67 -17.91
N ALA A 117 -2.14 -22.34 -17.24
CA ALA A 117 -1.67 -21.94 -15.92
C ALA A 117 -0.95 -20.58 -15.93
N GLU A 118 -0.04 -20.37 -16.88
CA GLU A 118 0.68 -19.08 -17.01
C GLU A 118 -0.27 -17.93 -17.37
N TYR A 119 -1.26 -18.20 -18.23
CA TYR A 119 -2.28 -17.22 -18.55
C TYR A 119 -3.13 -16.86 -17.32
N SER A 120 -3.57 -17.85 -16.53
CA SER A 120 -4.35 -17.61 -15.31
C SER A 120 -3.62 -16.72 -14.32
N VAL A 121 -2.33 -17.01 -14.07
CA VAL A 121 -1.49 -16.19 -13.18
C VAL A 121 -1.39 -14.75 -13.68
N LYS A 122 -1.20 -14.53 -14.99
CA LYS A 122 -1.18 -13.18 -15.56
C LYS A 122 -2.53 -12.49 -15.50
N PHE A 123 -3.61 -13.22 -15.74
CA PHE A 123 -4.97 -12.70 -15.66
C PHE A 123 -5.28 -12.22 -14.25
N GLU A 124 -5.01 -13.04 -13.23
CA GLU A 124 -5.20 -12.70 -11.82
C GLU A 124 -4.39 -11.48 -11.39
N ALA A 125 -3.14 -11.36 -11.88
CA ALA A 125 -2.29 -10.20 -11.58
C ALA A 125 -2.78 -8.89 -12.23
N LEU A 126 -3.53 -8.97 -13.33
CA LEU A 126 -3.92 -7.81 -14.14
C LEU A 126 -5.41 -7.45 -14.03
N CYS A 127 -6.28 -8.38 -13.62
CA CYS A 127 -7.74 -8.17 -13.61
C CYS A 127 -8.19 -7.06 -12.64
N VAL A 128 -7.41 -6.79 -11.60
CA VAL A 128 -7.62 -5.65 -10.68
C VAL A 128 -7.53 -4.28 -11.38
N PHE A 129 -6.91 -4.24 -12.56
CA PHE A 129 -6.81 -3.05 -13.41
C PHE A 129 -7.84 -3.04 -14.55
N SER A 130 -8.81 -3.96 -14.56
CA SER A 130 -9.91 -3.92 -15.52
C SER A 130 -10.68 -2.59 -15.40
N PRO A 131 -11.13 -1.99 -16.52
CA PRO A 131 -12.07 -0.87 -16.52
C PRO A 131 -13.40 -1.20 -15.83
#